data_AF-A0A009RRR6-F1
#
_entry.id   AF-A0A009RRR6-F1
#
_cell.length_a   1.000
_cell.length_b   1.000
_cell.length_c   1.000
_cell.angle_alpha   90.00
_cell.angle_beta   90.00
_cell.angle_gamma   90.00
#
_symmetry.space_group_name_H-M   'P 1'
#
loop_
_entity.id
_entity.type
_entity.pdbx_description
1 polymer ?
#
loop_
_entity_poly.entity_id
_entity_poly.type
_entity_poly.pdbx_seq_one_letter_code
_entity_poly.pdbx_strand_id
1 'polypeptide(L)'
;MDFNIALILGQDGITSGAIYALLALCIILVFTVTRILLIPLGEFTVFGALTLASIQAGTPSTIVWLVSAFCLVNLCLDAWESLRNKTAFQWKKQL
;
A
#
# COMPACT_ATOMS: atom_id res chain seq x y z
N MET A 1 -7.74 18.72 33.05
CA MET A 1 -7.80 18.43 31.61
C MET A 1 -7.89 19.76 30.91
N ASP A 2 -6.77 20.21 30.36
CA ASP A 2 -6.66 21.52 29.73
C ASP A 2 -7.37 21.47 28.38
N PHE A 3 -8.28 22.44 28.13
CA PHE A 3 -9.08 22.56 26.91
C PHE A 3 -8.25 22.41 25.62
N ASN A 4 -6.97 22.75 25.68
CA ASN A 4 -5.98 22.60 24.61
C ASN A 4 -5.77 21.13 24.18
N ILE A 5 -5.65 20.19 25.13
CA ILE A 5 -5.46 18.75 24.84
C ILE A 5 -6.71 18.19 24.16
N ALA A 6 -7.90 18.56 24.64
CA ALA A 6 -9.16 18.15 24.03
C ALA A 6 -9.30 18.67 22.58
N LEU A 7 -8.80 19.88 22.30
CA LEU A 7 -8.86 20.50 20.98
C LEU A 7 -7.89 19.85 19.98
N ILE A 8 -6.66 19.55 20.42
CA ILE A 8 -5.67 18.81 19.61
C ILE A 8 -6.19 17.40 19.27
N LEU A 9 -6.72 16.68 20.27
CA LEU A 9 -7.30 15.35 20.06
C LEU A 9 -8.55 15.39 19.16
N GLY A 10 -9.38 16.43 19.28
CA GLY A 10 -10.55 16.61 18.43
C GLY A 10 -10.17 16.83 16.96
N GLN A 11 -9.17 17.68 16.70
CA GLN A 11 -8.68 17.93 15.34
C GLN A 11 -8.06 16.69 14.71
N ASP A 12 -7.21 15.97 15.46
CA ASP A 12 -6.56 14.75 14.97
C ASP A 12 -7.60 13.65 14.73
N GLY A 13 -8.54 13.47 15.66
CA GLY A 13 -9.65 12.52 15.54
C GLY A 13 -10.56 12.80 14.34
N ILE A 14 -10.90 14.07 14.08
CA ILE A 14 -11.70 14.44 12.90
C ILE A 14 -10.91 14.18 11.61
N THR A 15 -9.62 14.50 11.58
CA THR A 15 -8.79 14.35 10.39
C THR A 15 -8.58 12.88 10.04
N SER A 16 -8.16 12.05 10.99
CA SER A 16 -8.03 10.61 10.77
C SER A 16 -9.38 9.96 10.50
N GLY A 17 -10.44 10.38 11.20
CA GLY A 17 -11.80 9.90 10.98
C GLY A 17 -12.30 10.18 9.56
N ALA A 18 -12.04 11.38 9.03
CA ALA A 18 -12.37 11.74 7.65
C ALA A 18 -11.62 10.87 6.63
N ILE A 19 -10.33 10.59 6.86
CA ILE A 19 -9.53 9.71 5.98
C ILE A 19 -10.15 8.32 5.93
N TYR A 20 -10.45 7.70 7.07
CA TYR A 20 -11.03 6.35 7.10
C TYR A 20 -12.46 6.30 6.56
N ALA A 21 -13.27 7.34 6.79
CA ALA A 21 -14.61 7.43 6.23
C ALA A 21 -14.59 7.51 4.69
N LEU A 22 -13.69 8.33 4.12
CA LEU A 22 -13.50 8.42 2.67
C LEU A 22 -12.94 7.12 2.09
N LEU A 23 -12.05 6.43 2.81
CA LEU A 23 -11.50 5.14 2.40
C LEU A 23 -12.59 4.07 2.36
N ALA A 24 -13.44 4.00 3.39
CA ALA A 24 -14.60 3.13 3.41
C ALA A 24 -15.57 3.43 2.25
N LEU A 25 -15.86 4.72 2.01
CA LEU A 25 -16.67 5.16 0.87
C LEU A 25 -16.04 4.68 -0.45
N CYS A 26 -14.73 4.84 -0.62
CA CYS A 26 -14.02 4.42 -1.82
C CYS A 26 -14.12 2.91 -2.06
N ILE A 27 -13.93 2.08 -1.04
CA ILE A 27 -14.10 0.62 -1.14
C ILE A 27 -15.54 0.27 -1.57
N ILE A 28 -16.54 0.92 -0.95
CA ILE A 28 -17.96 0.70 -1.26
C ILE A 28 -18.27 1.12 -2.70
N LEU A 29 -17.74 2.26 -3.15
CA LEU A 29 -17.93 2.77 -4.51
C LEU A 29 -17.35 1.80 -5.56
N VAL A 30 -16.11 1.35 -5.36
CA VAL A 30 -15.46 0.41 -6.28
C VAL A 30 -16.21 -0.92 -6.32
N PHE A 31 -16.62 -1.45 -5.17
CA PHE A 31 -17.44 -2.66 -5.10
C PHE A 31 -18.78 -2.49 -5.82
N THR A 32 -19.42 -1.34 -5.67
CA THR A 32 -20.71 -1.05 -6.32
C THR A 32 -20.60 -1.06 -7.84
N VAL A 33 -19.51 -0.54 -8.39
CA VAL A 33 -19.30 -0.44 -9.85
C VAL A 33 -18.75 -1.75 -10.45
N THR A 34 -17.88 -2.46 -9.73
CA THR A 34 -17.11 -3.59 -10.28
C THR A 34 -17.47 -4.96 -9.70
N ARG A 35 -18.25 -5.00 -8.61
CA ARG A 35 -18.49 -6.20 -7.77
C ARG A 35 -17.23 -6.92 -7.28
N ILE A 36 -16.07 -6.28 -7.34
CA ILE A 36 -14.80 -6.80 -6.83
C ILE A 36 -14.38 -5.94 -5.64
N LEU A 37 -14.10 -6.59 -4.51
CA LEU A 37 -13.59 -5.90 -3.31
C LEU A 37 -12.08 -5.66 -3.44
N LEU A 38 -11.68 -4.39 -3.45
CA LEU A 38 -10.28 -4.01 -3.29
C LEU A 38 -9.86 -4.15 -1.83
N ILE A 39 -9.55 -5.37 -1.41
CA ILE A 39 -8.94 -5.68 -0.11
C ILE A 39 -7.68 -4.83 0.16
N PRO A 40 -6.76 -4.58 -0.79
CA PRO A 40 -5.52 -3.85 -0.50
C PRO A 40 -5.67 -2.32 -0.36
N LEU A 41 -6.89 -1.75 -0.41
CA LEU A 41 -7.05 -0.29 -0.39
C LEU A 41 -6.50 0.35 0.92
N GLY A 42 -6.65 -0.36 2.05
CA GLY A 42 -6.09 0.08 3.33
C GLY A 42 -4.56 0.08 3.33
N GLU A 43 -3.96 -0.98 2.79
CA GLU A 43 -2.51 -1.15 2.72
C GLU A 43 -1.84 -0.02 1.93
N PHE A 44 -2.41 0.38 0.78
CA PHE A 44 -1.89 1.51 0.01
C PHE A 44 -1.89 2.83 0.79
N THR A 45 -2.91 3.05 1.63
CA THR A 45 -3.00 4.26 2.45
C THR A 45 -1.94 4.26 3.55
N VAL A 46 -1.70 3.11 4.18
CA VAL A 46 -0.66 2.94 5.21
C VAL A 46 0.73 3.17 4.62
N PHE A 47 1.03 2.61 3.44
CA PHE A 47 2.31 2.84 2.76
C PHE A 47 2.49 4.31 2.33
N GLY A 48 1.42 4.97 1.90
CA GLY A 48 1.43 6.41 1.64
C GLY A 48 1.76 7.23 2.90
N ALA A 49 1.11 6.92 4.02
CA ALA A 49 1.34 7.60 5.30
C ALA A 49 2.76 7.39 5.83
N LEU A 50 3.27 6.16 5.81
CA LEU A 50 4.65 5.84 6.20
C LEU A 50 5.68 6.54 5.32
N THR A 51 5.42 6.66 4.01
CA THR A 51 6.29 7.41 3.10
C THR A 51 6.28 8.90 3.45
N LEU A 52 5.11 9.47 3.67
CA LEU A 52 4.99 10.89 4.06
C LEU A 52 5.65 11.17 5.40
N ALA A 53 5.51 10.27 6.38
CA ALA A 53 6.20 10.35 7.67
C ALA A 53 7.72 10.29 7.50
N SER A 54 8.23 9.43 6.61
CA SER A 54 9.67 9.36 6.32
C SER A 54 10.21 10.63 5.65
N ILE A 55 9.44 11.22 4.73
CA ILE A 55 9.77 12.51 4.09
C ILE A 55 9.82 13.62 5.15
N GLN A 56 8.85 13.66 6.05
CA GLN A 56 8.83 14.61 7.17
C GLN A 56 10.01 14.42 8.13
N ALA A 57 10.46 13.17 8.33
CA ALA A 57 11.62 12.84 9.15
C ALA A 57 12.97 13.08 8.46
N GLY A 58 13.00 13.43 7.16
CA GLY A 58 14.22 13.66 6.39
C GLY A 58 15.04 12.38 6.10
N THR A 59 14.48 11.21 6.37
CA THR A 59 15.12 9.91 6.14
C THR A 59 14.54 9.23 4.90
N PRO A 60 15.35 8.54 4.07
CA PRO A 60 14.82 7.79 2.94
C PRO A 60 13.79 6.75 3.40
N SER A 61 12.64 6.68 2.72
CA SER A 61 11.52 5.80 3.08
C SER A 61 11.95 4.33 3.16
N THR A 62 11.79 3.71 4.32
CA THR A 62 12.09 2.29 4.53
C THR A 62 11.19 1.37 3.69
N ILE A 63 10.06 1.87 3.16
CA ILE A 63 9.20 1.14 2.22
C ILE A 63 9.97 0.76 0.95
N VAL A 64 10.96 1.56 0.53
CA VAL A 64 11.83 1.21 -0.60
C VAL A 64 12.52 -0.14 -0.37
N TRP A 65 12.89 -0.42 0.88
CA TRP A 65 13.51 -1.70 1.25
C TRP A 65 12.52 -2.87 1.14
N LEU A 66 11.26 -2.67 1.55
CA LEU A 66 10.19 -3.67 1.41
C LEU A 66 9.91 -3.99 -0.07
N VAL A 67 9.84 -2.96 -0.92
CA VAL A 67 9.68 -3.13 -2.37
C VAL A 67 10.87 -3.88 -2.97
N SER A 68 12.10 -3.54 -2.54
CA SER A 68 13.31 -4.24 -3.00
C SER A 68 13.31 -5.71 -2.59
N ALA A 69 12.83 -6.04 -1.39
CA ALA A 69 12.70 -7.42 -0.92
C ALA A 69 11.67 -8.21 -1.74
N PHE A 70 10.49 -7.63 -2.01
CA PHE A 70 9.48 -8.27 -2.87
C PHE A 70 9.96 -8.48 -4.30
N CYS A 71 10.74 -7.53 -4.83
CA CYS A 71 11.39 -7.62 -6.13
C CYS A 71 12.41 -8.77 -6.17
N LEU A 72 13.27 -8.86 -5.15
CA LEU A 72 14.24 -9.95 -5.03
C LEU A 72 13.55 -11.31 -4.90
N VAL A 73 12.48 -11.41 -4.12
CA VAL A 73 11.70 -12.65 -4.00
C VAL A 73 11.11 -13.07 -5.34
N ASN A 74 10.52 -12.13 -6.10
CA ASN A 74 10.01 -12.42 -7.45
C ASN A 74 11.13 -12.87 -8.39
N LEU A 75 12.26 -12.15 -8.42
CA LEU A 75 13.44 -12.52 -9.21
C LEU A 75 13.95 -13.92 -8.87
N CYS A 76 13.99 -14.27 -7.58
CA CYS A 76 14.38 -15.60 -7.15
C CYS A 76 13.38 -16.68 -7.56
N LEU A 77 12.07 -16.41 -7.48
CA LEU A 77 11.03 -17.33 -7.93
C LEU A 77 11.10 -17.55 -9.44
N ASP A 78 11.18 -16.48 -10.23
CA ASP A 78 11.32 -16.54 -11.70
C ASP A 78 12.62 -17.26 -12.10
N ALA A 79 13.73 -16.98 -11.43
CA ALA A 79 14.99 -17.66 -11.66
C ALA A 79 14.91 -19.15 -11.29
N TRP A 80 14.24 -19.51 -10.19
CA TRP A 80 14.06 -20.89 -9.77
C TRP A 80 13.18 -21.65 -10.76
N GLU A 81 12.09 -21.05 -11.23
CA GLU A 81 11.24 -21.63 -12.28
C GLU A 81 12.01 -21.80 -13.58
N SER A 82 12.82 -20.81 -13.98
CA SER A 82 13.67 -20.87 -15.17
C SER A 82 14.77 -21.93 -15.07
N LEU A 83 15.34 -22.16 -13.88
CA LEU A 83 16.33 -23.23 -13.67
C LEU A 83 15.67 -24.62 -13.61
N ARG A 84 14.47 -24.73 -13.02
CA ARG A 84 13.76 -26.00 -12.88
C ARG A 84 13.13 -26.45 -14.19
N ASN A 85 12.58 -25.52 -14.97
CA ASN A 85 12.12 -25.77 -16.31
C ASN A 85 13.22 -25.35 -17.30
N LYS A 86 14.10 -26.28 -17.70
CA LYS A 86 14.95 -26.12 -18.91
C LYS A 86 14.09 -26.10 -20.19
N THR A 87 13.07 -25.25 -20.24
CA THR A 87 12.13 -25.16 -21.33
C THR A 87 12.11 -23.70 -21.75
N ALA A 88 12.77 -23.46 -22.88
CA ALA A 88 12.90 -22.23 -23.63
C ALA A 88 11.86 -21.16 -23.26
N PHE A 89 12.36 -20.05 -22.74
CA PHE A 89 11.90 -18.67 -22.97
C PHE A 89 10.78 -18.57 -24.02
N GLN A 90 9.54 -18.82 -23.60
CA GLN A 90 8.35 -18.62 -24.44
C GLN A 90 8.06 -17.12 -24.43
N TRP A 91 8.83 -16.41 -25.25
CA TRP A 91 8.56 -15.05 -25.72
C TRP A 91 7.27 -15.08 -26.55
N LYS A 92 6.11 -15.26 -25.92
CA LYS A 92 4.85 -15.15 -26.64
C LYS A 92 3.73 -14.63 -25.76
N LYS A 93 3.50 -13.34 -25.96
CA LYS A 93 2.17 -12.75 -26.17
C LYS A 93 1.13 -13.16 -25.14
N GLN A 94 1.03 -12.39 -24.08
CA GLN A 94 -0.30 -11.97 -23.66
C GLN A 94 -0.31 -10.43 -23.66
N LEU A 95 -1.29 -9.94 -24.42
CA LEU A 95 -1.57 -8.56 -24.83
C LEU A 95 -1.40 -7.51 -23.73
#